data_AF-A0A0Q9T2U2-F1
#
_entry.id   AF-A0A0Q9T2U2-F1
#
_cell.length_a   1.000
_cell.length_b   1.000
_cell.length_c   1.000
_cell.angle_alpha   90.00
_cell.angle_beta   90.00
_cell.angle_gamma   90.00
#
_symmetry.space_group_name_H-M   'P 1'
#
loop_
_entity.id
_entity.type
_entity.pdbx_description
1 polymer ?
#
loop_
_entity_poly.entity_id
_entity_poly.type
_entity_poly.pdbx_seq_one_letter_code
_entity_poly.pdbx_strand_id
1 'polypeptide(L)'
;MNVILRDKGAKLLTHITGYRSRVYKLVLFFLVVILAMIIISWTTSEHIGEPEIILSPEIITLIPKGSDDTFVPVLPSTLAAVQAEPSSDGSANSASLQVAEASAMVPILHSLKGISLYDNTEAVVAKKGYPLSFVQDPHLKEAFTYEYPDMNIGFQDDIVTFVQIPAKVGHVQINDQRISLTITDVKRLLGEPDFVAEDGIIFQRDEKLIKLFIAPETQELIAIDYYDLSST
;
A
#
# COMPACT_ATOMS: atom_id res chain seq x y z
N MET A 1 -76.78 10.11 -19.99
CA MET A 1 -75.70 9.31 -19.37
C MET A 1 -74.38 10.00 -19.69
N ASN A 2 -73.82 10.75 -18.73
CA ASN A 2 -72.43 11.23 -18.67
C ASN A 2 -72.30 12.32 -17.61
N VAL A 3 -72.03 11.94 -16.37
CA VAL A 3 -71.33 12.76 -15.38
C VAL A 3 -70.58 11.76 -14.50
N ILE A 4 -69.25 11.79 -14.51
CA ILE A 4 -68.30 11.40 -13.44
C ILE A 4 -66.93 11.34 -14.13
N LEU A 5 -66.06 12.30 -13.83
CA LEU A 5 -64.59 12.21 -13.84
C LEU A 5 -64.00 13.62 -13.64
N ARG A 6 -64.09 14.15 -12.41
CA ARG A 6 -63.38 15.39 -12.06
C ARG A 6 -63.13 15.54 -10.55
N ASP A 7 -62.48 14.56 -9.90
CA ASP A 7 -62.08 14.78 -8.50
C ASP A 7 -60.87 13.98 -7.96
N LYS A 8 -59.89 13.61 -8.81
CA LYS A 8 -58.69 12.88 -8.32
C LYS A 8 -57.37 13.65 -8.44
N GLY A 9 -57.40 14.91 -8.89
CA GLY A 9 -56.18 15.70 -9.15
C GLY A 9 -55.60 16.48 -7.97
N ALA A 10 -56.35 16.68 -6.87
CA ALA A 10 -55.97 17.69 -5.86
C ALA A 10 -55.22 17.17 -4.62
N LYS A 11 -55.02 15.85 -4.46
CA LYS A 11 -54.43 15.27 -3.23
C LYS A 11 -52.95 14.88 -3.29
N LEU A 12 -52.27 15.08 -4.42
CA LEU A 12 -50.88 14.63 -4.61
C LEU A 12 -49.82 15.73 -4.53
N LEU A 13 -50.20 17.00 -4.32
CA LEU A 13 -49.29 18.14 -4.38
C LEU A 13 -48.78 18.68 -3.03
N THR A 14 -49.20 18.11 -1.88
CA THR A 14 -48.83 18.64 -0.56
C THR A 14 -47.70 17.90 0.17
N HIS A 15 -47.13 16.83 -0.40
CA HIS A 15 -46.13 16.01 0.32
C HIS A 15 -44.66 16.18 -0.15
N ILE A 16 -44.38 17.08 -1.09
CA ILE A 16 -43.03 17.24 -1.69
C ILE A 16 -42.26 18.47 -1.14
N THR A 17 -42.91 19.41 -0.46
CA THR A 17 -42.28 20.68 -0.03
C THR A 17 -41.57 20.61 1.33
N GLY A 18 -41.78 19.57 2.14
CA GLY A 18 -41.14 19.43 3.46
C GLY A 18 -39.71 18.88 3.46
N TYR A 19 -39.32 18.12 2.44
CA TYR A 19 -38.03 17.41 2.41
C TYR A 19 -36.84 18.33 2.13
N ARG A 20 -37.03 19.35 1.26
CA ARG A 20 -35.96 20.30 0.91
C ARG A 20 -35.47 21.14 2.10
N SER A 21 -36.33 21.52 3.04
CA SER A 21 -35.95 22.35 4.19
C SER A 21 -34.97 21.66 5.16
N ARG A 22 -35.09 20.34 5.33
CA ARG A 22 -34.23 19.58 6.26
C ARG A 22 -32.81 19.41 5.71
N VAL A 23 -32.66 19.23 4.40
CA VAL A 23 -31.35 19.13 3.75
C VAL A 23 -30.58 20.44 3.85
N TYR A 24 -31.23 21.59 3.64
CA TYR A 24 -30.56 22.90 3.79
C TYR A 24 -30.09 23.16 5.22
N LYS A 25 -30.84 22.73 6.24
CA LYS A 25 -30.40 22.86 7.65
C LYS A 25 -29.18 21.98 7.95
N LEU A 26 -29.13 20.77 7.38
CA LEU A 26 -28.00 19.87 7.55
C LEU A 26 -26.74 20.43 6.87
N VAL A 27 -26.86 20.89 5.62
CA VAL A 27 -25.76 21.50 4.86
C VAL A 27 -25.23 22.76 5.56
N LEU A 28 -26.12 23.62 6.06
CA LEU A 28 -25.73 24.82 6.81
C LEU A 28 -25.00 24.47 8.11
N PHE A 29 -25.44 23.43 8.82
CA PHE A 29 -24.77 22.95 10.04
C PHE A 29 -23.33 22.47 9.74
N PHE A 30 -23.14 21.65 8.71
CA PHE A 30 -21.80 21.21 8.30
C PHE A 30 -20.90 22.37 7.88
N LEU A 31 -21.43 23.36 7.16
CA LEU A 31 -20.67 24.55 6.75
C LEU A 31 -20.18 25.35 7.97
N VAL A 32 -21.02 25.52 9.00
CA VAL A 32 -20.64 26.19 10.25
C VAL A 32 -19.57 25.41 11.01
N VAL A 33 -19.69 24.07 11.07
CA VAL A 33 -18.70 23.21 11.75
C VAL A 33 -17.34 23.26 11.04
N ILE A 34 -17.32 23.22 9.70
CA ILE A 34 -16.09 23.35 8.92
C ILE A 34 -15.44 24.73 9.14
N LEU A 35 -16.24 25.80 9.14
CA LEU A 35 -15.72 27.15 9.41
C LEU A 35 -15.11 27.25 10.82
N ALA A 36 -15.76 26.64 11.82
CA ALA A 36 -15.24 26.61 13.20
C ALA A 36 -13.94 25.81 13.30
N MET A 37 -13.82 24.66 12.61
CA MET A 37 -12.59 23.87 12.56
C MET A 37 -11.44 24.64 11.91
N ILE A 38 -11.69 25.41 10.84
CA ILE A 38 -10.67 26.25 10.20
C ILE A 38 -10.16 27.33 11.16
N ILE A 39 -11.06 27.98 11.91
CA ILE A 39 -10.69 29.00 12.91
C ILE A 39 -9.82 28.37 14.02
N ILE A 40 -10.19 27.19 14.52
CA ILE A 40 -9.41 26.49 15.56
C ILE A 40 -8.02 26.13 15.04
N SER A 41 -7.91 25.58 13.83
CA SER A 41 -6.62 25.22 13.22
C SER A 41 -5.69 26.42 13.02
N TRP A 42 -6.23 27.62 12.77
CA TRP A 42 -5.41 28.83 12.64
C TRP A 42 -4.90 29.35 13.98
N THR A 43 -5.64 29.12 15.08
CA THR A 43 -5.21 29.56 16.42
C THR A 43 -4.14 28.68 17.06
N THR A 44 -3.89 27.47 16.54
CA THR A 44 -2.85 26.56 17.05
C THR A 44 -1.50 26.68 16.33
N SER A 45 -1.35 27.61 15.37
CA SER A 45 -0.13 27.76 14.58
C SER A 45 0.78 28.92 15.03
N GLU A 46 0.71 29.32 16.30
CA GLU A 46 1.72 30.19 16.93
C GLU A 46 2.45 29.43 18.04
N HIS A 47 3.48 28.65 17.68
CA HIS A 47 4.68 28.62 18.51
C HIS A 47 5.93 28.58 17.64
N ILE A 48 6.42 29.78 17.39
CA ILE A 48 7.79 30.11 17.02
C ILE A 48 8.70 29.57 18.12
N GLY A 49 9.66 28.73 17.75
CA GLY A 49 10.83 28.37 18.53
C GLY A 49 12.05 28.42 17.60
N GLU A 50 12.92 29.38 17.85
CA GLU A 50 14.11 29.70 17.07
C GLU A 50 15.14 28.55 17.07
N PRO A 51 16.02 28.46 16.05
CA PRO A 51 17.15 27.54 16.06
C PRO A 51 18.27 28.07 16.97
N GLU A 52 18.49 27.44 18.12
CA GLU A 52 19.73 27.62 18.88
C GLU A 52 20.91 27.05 18.07
N ILE A 53 21.73 27.96 17.54
CA ILE A 53 23.06 27.69 17.00
C ILE A 53 23.98 27.39 18.19
N ILE A 54 24.22 26.11 18.49
CA ILE A 54 25.25 25.70 19.44
C ILE A 54 26.59 25.64 18.71
N LEU A 55 27.43 26.64 18.98
CA LEU A 55 28.84 26.69 18.65
C LEU A 55 29.62 25.62 19.45
N SER A 56 30.57 24.98 18.76
CA SER A 56 31.50 23.97 19.26
C SER A 56 32.34 24.42 20.47
N PRO A 57 33.00 23.45 21.13
CA PRO A 57 34.46 23.59 21.21
C PRO A 57 35.22 22.37 20.68
N GLU A 58 36.11 22.71 19.75
CA GLU A 58 37.43 22.15 19.49
C GLU A 58 38.01 21.25 20.61
N ILE A 59 38.19 19.96 20.32
CA ILE A 59 39.10 19.10 21.08
C ILE A 59 40.14 18.56 20.11
N ILE A 60 41.32 19.15 20.23
CA ILE A 60 42.60 18.69 19.72
C ILE A 60 42.93 17.36 20.42
N THR A 61 43.02 16.26 19.68
CA THR A 61 43.74 15.07 20.12
C THR A 61 44.87 14.74 19.16
N LEU A 62 46.05 14.71 19.77
CA LEU A 62 47.37 14.58 19.19
C LEU A 62 47.59 13.19 18.57
N ILE A 63 48.19 13.22 17.40
CA ILE A 63 48.89 12.12 16.74
C ILE A 63 50.03 11.59 17.65
N PRO A 64 50.25 10.27 17.71
CA PRO A 64 51.61 9.75 17.76
C PRO A 64 51.96 9.05 16.44
N LYS A 65 53.09 9.50 15.91
CA LYS A 65 53.78 9.09 14.70
C LYS A 65 54.77 7.99 15.05
N GLY A 66 54.79 6.93 14.24
CA GLY A 66 55.92 6.00 14.11
C GLY A 66 55.65 4.60 14.64
N SER A 67 55.71 3.59 13.78
CA SER A 67 56.97 2.92 13.43
C SER A 67 56.71 1.89 12.33
N ASP A 68 57.58 1.89 11.32
CA ASP A 68 57.79 0.78 10.39
C ASP A 68 57.91 -0.54 11.15
N ASP A 69 57.36 -1.62 10.62
CA ASP A 69 58.15 -2.83 10.41
C ASP A 69 57.51 -3.80 9.43
N THR A 70 58.36 -4.19 8.49
CA THR A 70 58.16 -5.14 7.42
C THR A 70 58.04 -6.55 7.98
N PHE A 71 56.92 -7.25 7.74
CA PHE A 71 56.91 -8.71 7.83
C PHE A 71 56.08 -9.36 6.72
N VAL A 72 56.80 -9.84 5.72
CA VAL A 72 56.40 -10.92 4.82
C VAL A 72 56.80 -12.24 5.50
N PRO A 73 55.95 -13.28 5.43
CA PRO A 73 56.45 -14.64 5.25
C PRO A 73 55.69 -15.31 4.09
N VAL A 74 56.32 -15.48 2.93
CA VAL A 74 56.96 -16.73 2.47
C VAL A 74 56.00 -17.93 2.48
N LEU A 75 55.51 -18.26 1.27
CA LEU A 75 55.02 -19.58 0.88
C LEU A 75 56.16 -20.61 0.90
N PRO A 76 55.86 -21.89 1.20
CA PRO A 76 56.53 -23.00 0.57
C PRO A 76 55.59 -23.88 -0.29
N SER A 77 55.95 -23.96 -1.57
CA SER A 77 56.13 -25.14 -2.44
C SER A 77 55.42 -26.50 -2.17
N THR A 78 54.73 -26.95 -3.24
CA THR A 78 55.05 -28.18 -4.02
C THR A 78 54.56 -29.57 -3.57
N LEU A 79 53.68 -30.14 -4.42
CA LEU A 79 53.51 -31.54 -4.89
C LEU A 79 53.60 -32.72 -3.89
N ALA A 80 52.53 -33.52 -3.84
CA ALA A 80 52.53 -34.92 -4.32
C ALA A 80 51.10 -35.52 -4.29
N ALA A 81 50.78 -36.27 -5.33
CA ALA A 81 49.61 -37.15 -5.42
C ALA A 81 49.73 -38.35 -4.48
N VAL A 82 48.60 -38.98 -4.11
CA VAL A 82 48.35 -40.45 -4.13
C VAL A 82 46.94 -40.74 -3.60
N GLN A 83 46.28 -41.68 -4.26
CA GLN A 83 44.90 -42.16 -4.08
C GLN A 83 44.65 -43.00 -2.82
N ALA A 84 43.34 -43.11 -2.50
CA ALA A 84 42.59 -44.25 -1.95
C ALA A 84 42.09 -44.12 -0.49
N GLU A 85 40.76 -44.21 -0.37
CA GLU A 85 39.90 -44.23 0.83
C GLU A 85 39.94 -45.57 1.61
N PRO A 86 39.04 -45.88 2.59
CA PRO A 86 38.23 -45.04 3.50
C PRO A 86 38.36 -45.47 4.98
N SER A 87 38.01 -44.60 5.93
CA SER A 87 37.57 -45.04 7.27
C SER A 87 36.64 -44.02 7.93
N SER A 88 35.51 -44.56 8.38
CA SER A 88 34.53 -44.01 9.33
C SER A 88 35.17 -43.33 10.55
N ASP A 89 34.80 -42.08 10.83
CA ASP A 89 34.07 -41.72 12.07
C ASP A 89 33.75 -40.22 12.11
N GLY A 90 32.59 -39.93 12.68
CA GLY A 90 31.91 -38.64 12.57
C GLY A 90 32.55 -37.49 13.33
N SER A 91 32.43 -36.29 12.74
CA SER A 91 32.24 -35.04 13.47
C SER A 91 31.64 -34.02 12.51
N ALA A 92 30.33 -33.82 12.61
CA ALA A 92 29.59 -32.86 11.82
C ALA A 92 29.93 -31.43 12.30
N ASN A 93 30.93 -30.82 11.66
CA ASN A 93 31.13 -29.39 11.76
C ASN A 93 29.97 -28.68 11.07
N SER A 94 29.18 -28.01 11.90
CA SER A 94 28.14 -27.06 11.50
C SER A 94 28.82 -25.86 10.82
N ALA A 95 29.00 -25.96 9.50
CA ALA A 95 29.38 -24.85 8.66
C ALA A 95 28.12 -24.21 8.09
N SER A 96 27.74 -23.09 8.71
CA SER A 96 27.14 -21.92 8.07
C SER A 96 25.96 -22.17 7.13
N LEU A 97 24.76 -22.18 7.74
CA LEU A 97 23.52 -21.76 7.08
C LEU A 97 23.66 -20.28 6.65
N GLN A 98 24.17 -20.06 5.44
CA GLN A 98 23.76 -18.92 4.62
C GLN A 98 23.06 -19.48 3.40
N VAL A 99 21.83 -19.95 3.63
CA VAL A 99 20.84 -19.95 2.57
C VAL A 99 20.60 -18.47 2.30
N ALA A 100 21.25 -17.93 1.28
CA ALA A 100 20.75 -16.75 0.62
C ALA A 100 19.30 -17.08 0.26
N GLU A 101 18.35 -16.45 0.96
CA GLU A 101 16.95 -16.52 0.57
C GLU A 101 16.86 -15.92 -0.83
N ALA A 102 16.98 -16.77 -1.84
CA ALA A 102 16.41 -16.52 -3.14
C ALA A 102 14.90 -16.38 -2.87
N SER A 103 14.48 -15.15 -2.57
CA SER A 103 13.07 -14.79 -2.45
C SER A 103 12.41 -15.31 -3.71
N ALA A 104 11.66 -16.41 -3.56
CA ALA A 104 10.99 -17.03 -4.68
C ALA A 104 10.04 -15.98 -5.25
N MET A 105 10.32 -15.57 -6.50
CA MET A 105 9.48 -14.63 -7.21
C MET A 105 8.04 -15.15 -7.22
N VAL A 106 7.08 -14.27 -6.95
CA VAL A 106 5.67 -14.67 -6.87
C VAL A 106 5.14 -14.94 -8.28
N PRO A 107 4.81 -16.22 -8.62
CA PRO A 107 4.35 -16.56 -9.97
C PRO A 107 2.84 -16.43 -10.12
N ILE A 108 2.09 -16.34 -9.00
CA ILE A 108 0.63 -16.28 -8.99
C ILE A 108 0.20 -15.24 -7.95
N LEU A 109 -0.75 -14.38 -8.32
CA LEU A 109 -1.37 -13.44 -7.39
C LEU A 109 -2.64 -14.05 -6.79
N HIS A 110 -2.71 -14.15 -5.48
CA HIS A 110 -3.88 -14.65 -4.75
C HIS A 110 -4.57 -13.54 -3.97
N SER A 111 -3.80 -12.65 -3.35
CA SER A 111 -4.37 -11.57 -2.54
C SER A 111 -3.44 -10.39 -2.36
N LEU A 112 -4.05 -9.24 -2.04
CA LEU A 112 -3.37 -8.04 -1.56
C LEU A 112 -3.91 -7.69 -0.17
N LYS A 113 -3.02 -7.62 0.83
CA LYS A 113 -3.37 -7.53 2.26
C LYS A 113 -4.42 -8.55 2.69
N GLY A 114 -4.36 -9.77 2.15
CA GLY A 114 -5.28 -10.88 2.47
C GLY A 114 -6.66 -10.78 1.82
N ILE A 115 -6.89 -9.78 0.97
CA ILE A 115 -8.11 -9.65 0.16
C ILE A 115 -7.88 -10.23 -1.23
N SER A 116 -8.76 -11.14 -1.63
CA SER A 116 -8.79 -11.77 -2.95
C SER A 116 -9.81 -11.05 -3.83
N LEU A 117 -9.61 -11.02 -5.15
CA LEU A 117 -10.62 -10.55 -6.11
C LEU A 117 -11.86 -11.44 -6.16
N TYR A 118 -11.79 -12.64 -5.56
CA TYR A 118 -12.95 -13.53 -5.42
C TYR A 118 -13.70 -13.36 -4.10
N ASP A 119 -13.25 -12.45 -3.23
CA ASP A 119 -14.00 -12.14 -2.01
C ASP A 119 -15.26 -11.35 -2.36
N ASN A 120 -16.30 -11.54 -1.55
CA ASN A 120 -17.50 -10.71 -1.53
C ASN A 120 -17.49 -9.77 -0.32
N THR A 121 -18.52 -8.92 -0.19
CA THR A 121 -18.58 -7.96 0.93
C THR A 121 -18.55 -8.63 2.30
N GLU A 122 -19.27 -9.74 2.48
CA GLU A 122 -19.29 -10.49 3.74
C GLU A 122 -17.90 -11.01 4.11
N ALA A 123 -17.19 -11.62 3.15
CA ALA A 123 -15.83 -12.12 3.36
C ALA A 123 -14.85 -10.99 3.72
N VAL A 124 -14.97 -9.83 3.06
CA VAL A 124 -14.14 -8.65 3.37
C VAL A 124 -14.41 -8.14 4.78
N VAL A 125 -15.68 -8.01 5.18
CA VAL A 125 -16.05 -7.58 6.55
C VAL A 125 -15.58 -8.60 7.59
N ALA A 126 -15.64 -9.90 7.31
CA ALA A 126 -15.11 -10.93 8.20
C ALA A 126 -13.59 -10.82 8.38
N LYS A 127 -12.85 -10.44 7.33
CA LYS A 127 -11.39 -10.30 7.36
C LYS A 127 -10.90 -8.97 7.93
N LYS A 128 -11.63 -7.87 7.70
CA LYS A 128 -11.18 -6.49 7.99
C LYS A 128 -12.03 -5.75 9.01
N GLY A 129 -13.20 -6.26 9.34
CA GLY A 129 -14.24 -5.51 10.03
C GLY A 129 -14.96 -4.55 9.09
N TYR A 130 -15.86 -3.75 9.67
CA TYR A 130 -16.61 -2.75 8.93
C TYR A 130 -15.70 -1.61 8.44
N PRO A 131 -15.95 -1.07 7.24
CA PRO A 131 -15.17 0.05 6.72
C PRO A 131 -15.45 1.34 7.51
N LEU A 132 -14.54 2.32 7.38
CA LEU A 132 -14.76 3.67 7.90
C LEU A 132 -15.87 4.39 7.14
N SER A 133 -15.93 4.15 5.83
CA SER A 133 -16.86 4.80 4.92
C SER A 133 -17.27 3.87 3.79
N PHE A 134 -18.45 4.14 3.26
CA PHE A 134 -19.03 3.48 2.10
C PHE A 134 -19.29 4.54 1.03
N VAL A 135 -18.68 4.39 -0.14
CA VAL A 135 -18.80 5.34 -1.25
C VAL A 135 -19.46 4.64 -2.43
N GLN A 136 -20.72 4.99 -2.70
CA GLN A 136 -21.47 4.49 -3.86
C GLN A 136 -21.04 5.20 -5.15
N ASP A 137 -20.87 4.46 -6.24
CA ASP A 137 -20.70 5.06 -7.56
C ASP A 137 -21.99 5.80 -7.99
N PRO A 138 -21.90 7.06 -8.46
CA PRO A 138 -23.09 7.86 -8.80
C PRO A 138 -23.83 7.37 -10.05
N HIS A 139 -23.19 6.56 -10.89
CA HIS A 139 -23.71 6.08 -12.17
C HIS A 139 -24.06 4.58 -12.14
N LEU A 140 -23.39 3.80 -11.31
CA LEU A 140 -23.55 2.35 -11.21
C LEU A 140 -23.98 1.95 -9.79
N LYS A 141 -25.25 1.55 -9.65
CA LYS A 141 -25.81 1.16 -8.34
C LYS A 141 -25.16 -0.07 -7.73
N GLU A 142 -24.62 -0.95 -8.55
CA GLU A 142 -23.96 -2.17 -8.10
C GLU A 142 -22.48 -1.94 -7.77
N ALA A 143 -21.93 -0.77 -8.09
CA ALA A 143 -20.52 -0.44 -7.88
C ALA A 143 -20.33 0.51 -6.69
N PHE A 144 -19.48 0.13 -5.74
CA PHE A 144 -19.18 0.94 -4.55
C PHE A 144 -17.79 0.63 -4.03
N THR A 145 -17.30 1.47 -3.11
CA THR A 145 -15.99 1.32 -2.47
C THR A 145 -16.14 1.32 -0.96
N TYR A 146 -15.47 0.37 -0.31
CA TYR A 146 -15.21 0.38 1.12
C TYR A 146 -13.89 1.09 1.39
N GLU A 147 -13.91 2.13 2.21
CA GLU A 147 -12.71 2.86 2.61
C GLU A 147 -12.28 2.43 4.01
N TYR A 148 -11.03 1.97 4.12
CA TYR A 148 -10.35 1.64 5.37
C TYR A 148 -9.23 2.66 5.62
N PRO A 149 -8.67 2.75 6.84
CA PRO A 149 -7.61 3.71 7.13
C PRO A 149 -6.39 3.59 6.22
N ASP A 150 -6.13 2.39 5.69
CA ASP A 150 -4.91 1.99 5.00
C ASP A 150 -5.14 1.33 3.64
N MET A 151 -6.39 1.24 3.15
CA MET A 151 -6.72 0.70 1.83
C MET A 151 -8.13 1.07 1.39
N ASN A 152 -8.39 0.98 0.09
CA ASN A 152 -9.72 1.04 -0.50
C ASN A 152 -10.01 -0.28 -1.20
N ILE A 153 -11.25 -0.76 -1.11
CA ILE A 153 -11.69 -2.00 -1.77
C ILE A 153 -12.92 -1.67 -2.61
N GLY A 154 -12.79 -1.79 -3.92
CA GLY A 154 -13.88 -1.62 -4.87
C GLY A 154 -14.65 -2.91 -5.05
N PHE A 155 -15.96 -2.76 -5.21
CA PHE A 155 -16.88 -3.86 -5.48
C PHE A 155 -17.74 -3.53 -6.69
N GLN A 156 -18.13 -4.57 -7.41
CA GLN A 156 -19.20 -4.54 -8.39
C GLN A 156 -19.96 -5.87 -8.31
N ASP A 157 -21.30 -5.81 -8.28
CA ASP A 157 -22.15 -7.00 -8.17
C ASP A 157 -21.76 -7.92 -6.99
N ASP A 158 -21.45 -7.31 -5.85
CA ASP A 158 -20.99 -7.94 -4.59
C ASP A 158 -19.63 -8.68 -4.68
N ILE A 159 -18.85 -8.48 -5.75
CA ILE A 159 -17.52 -9.08 -5.91
C ILE A 159 -16.44 -7.99 -5.88
N VAL A 160 -15.29 -8.28 -5.26
CA VAL A 160 -14.13 -7.37 -5.27
C VAL A 160 -13.60 -7.17 -6.68
N THR A 161 -13.58 -5.93 -7.15
CA THR A 161 -13.02 -5.55 -8.46
C THR A 161 -11.61 -4.99 -8.35
N PHE A 162 -11.31 -4.28 -7.26
CA PHE A 162 -9.96 -3.81 -6.99
C PHE A 162 -9.66 -3.69 -5.48
N VAL A 163 -8.37 -3.78 -5.16
CA VAL A 163 -7.82 -3.43 -3.85
C VAL A 163 -6.71 -2.41 -4.06
N GLN A 164 -6.84 -1.23 -3.45
CA GLN A 164 -5.87 -0.13 -3.57
C GLN A 164 -5.23 0.16 -2.21
N ILE A 165 -3.90 0.30 -2.19
CA ILE A 165 -3.14 0.65 -0.99
C ILE A 165 -2.30 1.90 -1.26
N PRO A 166 -2.54 3.01 -0.54
CA PRO A 166 -1.73 4.21 -0.62
C PRO A 166 -0.28 3.96 -0.18
N ALA A 167 0.70 4.55 -0.88
CA ALA A 167 2.12 4.40 -0.57
C ALA A 167 2.49 4.87 0.86
N LYS A 168 1.75 5.85 1.41
CA LYS A 168 1.91 6.36 2.79
C LYS A 168 1.82 5.28 3.89
N VAL A 169 1.25 4.12 3.58
CA VAL A 169 1.19 2.97 4.48
C VAL A 169 2.59 2.36 4.72
N GLY A 170 3.51 2.53 3.77
CA GLY A 170 4.93 2.14 3.86
C GLY A 170 5.21 0.65 3.70
N HIS A 171 4.21 -0.22 3.82
CA HIS A 171 4.34 -1.66 3.64
C HIS A 171 3.09 -2.28 3.03
N VAL A 172 3.28 -3.41 2.36
CA VAL A 172 2.20 -4.19 1.76
C VAL A 172 2.42 -5.66 1.97
N GLN A 173 1.35 -6.43 1.96
CA GLN A 173 1.40 -7.88 1.93
C GLN A 173 0.84 -8.34 0.59
N ILE A 174 1.65 -9.01 -0.22
CA ILE A 174 1.24 -9.64 -1.48
C ILE A 174 1.32 -11.15 -1.23
N ASN A 175 0.17 -11.83 -1.35
CA ASN A 175 -0.02 -13.19 -0.84
C ASN A 175 0.41 -13.26 0.65
N ASP A 176 1.33 -14.16 0.99
CA ASP A 176 1.84 -14.32 2.35
C ASP A 176 3.11 -13.49 2.62
N GLN A 177 3.62 -12.75 1.62
CA GLN A 177 4.88 -12.02 1.72
C GLN A 177 4.65 -10.56 2.06
N ARG A 178 5.18 -10.12 3.21
CA ARG A 178 5.16 -8.72 3.65
C ARG A 178 6.44 -8.03 3.19
N ILE A 179 6.30 -6.96 2.42
CA ILE A 179 7.40 -6.17 1.89
C ILE A 179 7.20 -4.68 2.20
N SER A 180 8.28 -3.91 2.15
CA SER A 180 8.18 -2.46 2.10
C SER A 180 7.49 -2.04 0.80
N LEU A 181 6.65 -1.01 0.88
CA LEU A 181 5.90 -0.51 -0.28
C LEU A 181 6.78 0.47 -1.06
N THR A 182 7.81 -0.07 -1.70
CA THR A 182 8.74 0.66 -2.58
C THR A 182 8.76 0.01 -3.96
N ILE A 183 9.06 0.79 -5.00
CA ILE A 183 9.17 0.26 -6.37
C ILE A 183 10.22 -0.87 -6.43
N THR A 184 11.35 -0.70 -5.75
CA THR A 184 12.45 -1.67 -5.72
C THR A 184 12.05 -2.98 -5.04
N ASP A 185 11.36 -2.94 -3.90
CA ASP A 185 11.00 -4.16 -3.17
C ASP A 185 9.85 -4.90 -3.87
N VAL A 186 8.91 -4.17 -4.50
CA VAL A 186 7.88 -4.80 -5.34
C VAL A 186 8.50 -5.47 -6.56
N LYS A 187 9.44 -4.82 -7.26
CA LYS A 187 10.20 -5.45 -8.35
C LYS A 187 11.02 -6.64 -7.89
N ARG A 188 11.61 -6.59 -6.69
CA ARG A 188 12.34 -7.75 -6.15
C ARG A 188 11.40 -8.95 -5.96
N LEU A 189 10.17 -8.71 -5.53
CA LEU A 189 9.16 -9.75 -5.30
C LEU A 189 8.51 -10.27 -6.59
N LEU A 190 8.19 -9.36 -7.52
CA LEU A 190 7.41 -9.62 -8.73
C LEU A 190 8.27 -9.63 -10.01
N GLY A 191 9.59 -9.53 -9.93
CA GLY A 191 10.46 -9.48 -11.11
C GLY A 191 10.34 -8.18 -11.91
N GLU A 192 10.60 -8.28 -13.21
CA GLU A 192 10.45 -7.14 -14.12
C GLU A 192 8.98 -6.86 -14.45
N PRO A 193 8.60 -5.60 -14.68
CA PRO A 193 7.24 -5.25 -15.07
C PRO A 193 6.93 -5.74 -16.47
N ASP A 194 5.69 -6.18 -16.67
CA ASP A 194 5.17 -6.65 -17.96
C ASP A 194 4.76 -5.46 -18.84
N PHE A 195 4.33 -4.34 -18.23
CA PHE A 195 4.01 -3.10 -18.93
C PHE A 195 4.53 -1.87 -18.17
N VAL A 196 4.88 -0.84 -18.94
CA VAL A 196 5.30 0.47 -18.42
C VAL A 196 4.46 1.53 -19.11
N ALA A 197 3.78 2.36 -18.31
CA ALA A 197 2.96 3.48 -18.75
C ALA A 197 3.47 4.79 -18.13
N GLU A 198 2.90 5.92 -18.56
CA GLU A 198 3.26 7.25 -18.05
C GLU A 198 2.99 7.38 -16.53
N ASP A 199 1.90 6.76 -16.07
CA ASP A 199 1.41 6.89 -14.70
C ASP A 199 1.79 5.71 -13.80
N GLY A 200 2.60 4.77 -14.29
CA GLY A 200 2.94 3.58 -13.52
C GLY A 200 3.53 2.40 -14.27
N ILE A 201 3.78 1.33 -13.51
CA ILE A 201 4.25 0.04 -14.04
C ILE A 201 3.32 -1.09 -13.60
N ILE A 202 3.18 -2.11 -14.43
CA ILE A 202 2.21 -3.19 -14.24
C ILE A 202 2.93 -4.54 -14.23
N PHE A 203 2.56 -5.38 -13.28
CA PHE A 203 2.96 -6.78 -13.16
C PHE A 203 1.72 -7.65 -13.33
N GLN A 204 1.74 -8.54 -14.30
CA GLN A 204 0.64 -9.43 -14.64
C GLN A 204 0.99 -10.87 -14.29
N ARG A 205 0.07 -11.57 -13.60
CA ARG A 205 0.12 -13.02 -13.36
C ARG A 205 -1.23 -13.59 -13.76
N ASP A 206 -1.25 -14.24 -14.92
CA ASP A 206 -2.47 -14.67 -15.59
C ASP A 206 -3.45 -13.51 -15.78
N GLU A 207 -4.68 -13.61 -15.28
CA GLU A 207 -5.72 -12.59 -15.38
C GLU A 207 -5.60 -11.51 -14.29
N LYS A 208 -4.62 -11.61 -13.40
CA LYS A 208 -4.51 -10.73 -12.24
C LYS A 208 -3.34 -9.78 -12.38
N LEU A 209 -3.55 -8.52 -12.02
CA LEU A 209 -2.58 -7.46 -12.20
C LEU A 209 -2.30 -6.74 -10.89
N ILE A 210 -1.05 -6.35 -10.73
CA ILE A 210 -0.62 -5.32 -9.78
C ILE A 210 -0.13 -4.13 -10.59
N LYS A 211 -0.74 -2.96 -10.41
CA LYS A 211 -0.24 -1.68 -10.94
C LYS A 211 0.35 -0.85 -9.81
N LEU A 212 1.57 -0.35 -10.02
CA LEU A 212 2.17 0.67 -9.19
C LEU A 212 1.93 2.03 -9.84
N PHE A 213 1.18 2.89 -9.17
CA PHE A 213 0.99 4.28 -9.60
C PHE A 213 2.18 5.11 -9.18
N ILE A 214 2.80 5.80 -10.14
CA ILE A 214 4.03 6.56 -9.94
C ILE A 214 3.77 8.00 -10.35
N ALA A 215 4.18 8.95 -9.50
CA ALA A 215 4.10 10.37 -9.84
C ALA A 215 5.09 10.68 -10.98
N PRO A 216 4.66 11.22 -12.13
CA PRO A 216 5.54 11.43 -13.27
C PRO A 216 6.68 12.41 -12.95
N GLU A 217 6.40 13.42 -12.13
CA GLU A 217 7.36 14.48 -11.78
C GLU A 217 8.43 14.02 -10.77
N THR A 218 8.03 13.32 -9.71
CA THR A 218 8.94 12.95 -8.61
C THR A 218 9.46 11.52 -8.72
N GLN A 219 8.86 10.70 -9.59
CA GLN A 219 9.08 9.26 -9.68
C GLN A 219 8.81 8.51 -8.37
N GLU A 220 8.01 9.10 -7.48
CA GLU A 220 7.60 8.50 -6.22
C GLU A 220 6.37 7.61 -6.39
N LEU A 221 6.34 6.52 -5.63
CA LEU A 221 5.17 5.65 -5.57
C LEU A 221 4.01 6.37 -4.89
N ILE A 222 2.84 6.41 -5.54
CA ILE A 222 1.61 7.00 -5.02
C ILE A 222 0.75 5.92 -4.35
N ALA A 223 0.54 4.80 -5.05
CA ALA A 223 -0.30 3.70 -4.62
C ALA A 223 0.01 2.40 -5.37
N ILE A 224 -0.51 1.30 -4.87
CA ILE A 224 -0.55 -0.01 -5.54
C ILE A 224 -1.99 -0.48 -5.65
N ASP A 225 -2.39 -0.91 -6.85
CA ASP A 225 -3.70 -1.50 -7.11
C ASP A 225 -3.54 -2.97 -7.51
N TYR A 226 -4.44 -3.81 -6.98
CA TYR A 226 -4.61 -5.21 -7.36
C TYR A 226 -6.00 -5.39 -7.97
N TYR A 227 -6.07 -5.87 -9.21
CA TYR A 227 -7.31 -5.96 -9.99
C TYR A 227 -7.22 -7.05 -11.07
N ASP A 228 -8.35 -7.34 -11.70
CA ASP A 228 -8.47 -8.34 -12.76
C ASP A 228 -8.35 -7.70 -14.16
N LEU A 229 -7.80 -8.41 -15.13
CA LEU A 229 -7.63 -7.94 -16.51
C LEU A 229 -8.96 -7.53 -17.15
N SER A 230 -10.05 -8.17 -16.75
CA SER A 230 -11.40 -7.83 -17.21
C SER A 230 -11.92 -6.48 -16.67
N SER A 231 -11.21 -5.87 -15.72
CA SER A 231 -11.56 -4.57 -15.12
C SER A 231 -10.95 -3.37 -15.85
N THR A 232 -10.13 -3.58 -16.90
CA THR A 232 -9.49 -2.53 -17.71
C THR A 232 -10.19 -2.25 -19.03
#